data_AF-A0A432HWS0-F1
#
_entry.id   AF-A0A432HWS0-F1
#
_cell.length_a   1.000
_cell.length_b   1.000
_cell.length_c   1.000
_cell.angle_alpha   90.00
_cell.angle_beta   90.00
_cell.angle_gamma   90.00
#
_symmetry.space_group_name_H-M   'P 1'
#
loop_
_entity.id
_entity.type
_entity.pdbx_description
1 polymer ?
#
loop_
_entity_poly.entity_id
_entity_poly.type
_entity_poly.pdbx_seq_one_letter_code
_entity_poly.pdbx_strand_id
1 'polypeptide(L)' 'MLDYADKLTTAPRTMTPGDIDRLRGAGFDDRGIHDICAVTAYFAFVNRIADGLGVELETT' A
#
# COMPACT_ATOMS: atom_id res chain seq x y z
N MET A 1 6.59 -5.96 -5.85
CA MET A 1 5.28 -5.30 -5.68
C MET A 1 4.77 -5.46 -4.25
N LEU A 2 4.57 -6.69 -3.76
CA LEU A 2 4.03 -6.92 -2.41
C LEU A 2 4.93 -6.36 -1.30
N ASP A 3 6.25 -6.48 -1.40
CA ASP A 3 7.18 -5.88 -0.41
C ASP A 3 7.05 -4.35 -0.32
N TYR A 4 6.79 -3.70 -1.45
CA TYR A 4 6.53 -2.26 -1.48
C TYR A 4 5.21 -1.94 -0.76
N ALA A 5 4.16 -2.72 -1.02
CA ALA A 5 2.85 -2.53 -0.40
C ALA A 5 2.89 -2.75 1.11
N ASP A 6 3.59 -3.80 1.56
CA ASP A 6 3.81 -4.09 2.97
C ASP A 6 4.56 -2.95 3.67
N LYS A 7 5.70 -2.51 3.12
CA LYS A 7 6.48 -1.40 3.67
C LYS A 7 5.69 -0.09 3.71
N LEU A 8 4.95 0.24 2.65
CA LEU A 8 4.11 1.44 2.59
C LEU A 8 2.98 1.39 3.65
N THR A 9 2.50 0.20 4.00
CA THR A 9 1.45 0.03 5.01
C THR A 9 1.98 0.10 6.43
N THR A 10 3.11 -0.56 6.71
CA THR A 10 3.64 -0.76 8.07
C THR A 10 4.65 0.30 8.49
N ALA A 11 5.44 0.83 7.55
CA ALA A 11 6.51 1.78 7.82
C ALA A 11 6.61 2.89 6.74
N PRO A 12 5.53 3.62 6.41
CA PRO A 12 5.51 4.62 5.33
C PRO A 12 6.57 5.73 5.49
N ARG A 13 6.96 6.05 6.73
CA ARG A 13 8.01 7.05 7.02
C ARG A 13 9.43 6.63 6.60
N THR A 14 9.61 5.36 6.25
CA THR A 14 10.91 4.79 5.84
C THR A 14 11.03 4.59 4.33
N MET A 15 10.01 5.01 3.57
CA MET A 15 10.03 4.93 2.10
C MET A 15 11.17 5.77 1.52
N THR A 16 11.83 5.22 0.50
CA THR A 16 12.93 5.89 -0.19
C THR A 16 12.76 5.79 -1.71
N PRO A 17 13.48 6.61 -2.50
CA PRO A 17 13.48 6.49 -3.95
C PRO A 17 13.86 5.08 -4.44
N GLY A 18 14.72 4.37 -3.70
CA GLY A 18 15.12 3.01 -4.04
C GLY A 18 13.98 1.99 -4.03
N ASP A 19 12.89 2.25 -3.29
CA ASP A 19 11.71 1.38 -3.33
C ASP A 19 10.96 1.51 -4.68
N ILE A 20 10.98 2.71 -5.28
CA ILE A 20 10.45 2.97 -6.62
C ILE A 20 11.36 2.36 -7.69
N ASP A 21 12.67 2.50 -7.54
CA ASP A 21 13.64 1.92 -8.48
C ASP A 21 13.55 0.40 -8.55
N ARG A 22 13.27 -0.28 -7.42
CA ARG A 22 12.99 -1.73 -7.42
C ARG A 22 11.74 -2.08 -8.20
N LEU A 23 10.67 -1.28 -8.13
CA LEU A 23 9.47 -1.51 -8.94
C LEU A 23 9.75 -1.28 -10.42
N ARG A 24 10.49 -0.22 -10.78
CA ARG A 24 10.94 0.00 -12.17
C ARG A 24 11.80 -1.15 -12.68
N GLY A 25 12.73 -1.64 -11.87
CA GLY A 25 13.56 -2.81 -12.20
C GLY A 25 12.77 -4.10 -12.38
N ALA A 26 11.57 -4.20 -11.79
CA ALA A 26 10.63 -5.30 -12.00
C ALA A 26 9.71 -5.11 -13.23
N GLY A 27 9.88 -4.03 -14.00
CA GLY A 27 9.14 -3.78 -15.24
C GLY A 27 7.87 -2.95 -15.10
N PHE A 28 7.60 -2.35 -13.93
CA PHE A 28 6.48 -1.43 -13.77
C PHE A 28 6.82 -0.05 -14.34
N ASP A 29 5.88 0.54 -15.09
CA ASP A 29 5.94 1.93 -15.52
C ASP A 29 5.44 2.88 -14.43
N ASP A 30 5.58 4.19 -14.64
CA ASP A 30 5.19 5.18 -13.63
C ASP A 30 3.69 5.11 -13.29
N ARG A 31 2.84 4.73 -14.26
CA ARG A 31 1.40 4.53 -14.03
C ARG A 31 1.15 3.32 -13.13
N GLY A 32 1.77 2.18 -13.43
CA GLY A 32 1.65 0.98 -12.59
C GLY A 32 2.17 1.20 -11.18
N ILE A 33 3.26 1.95 -11.01
CA ILE A 33 3.79 2.32 -9.69
C ILE A 33 2.82 3.21 -8.92
N HIS A 34 2.23 4.20 -9.60
CA HIS A 34 1.20 5.04 -9.02
C HIS A 34 0.00 4.21 -8.56
N ASP A 35 -0.49 3.29 -9.38
CA ASP A 35 -1.64 2.45 -9.06
C ASP A 35 -1.35 1.53 -7.86
N ILE A 36 -0.16 0.93 -7.80
CA ILE A 36 0.28 0.15 -6.64
C ILE A 36 0.23 1.00 -5.36
N CYS A 37 0.77 2.22 -5.41
CA CYS A 37 0.77 3.14 -4.28
C CYS A 37 -0.66 3.52 -3.86
N ALA A 38 -1.49 3.94 -4.81
CA ALA A 38 -2.85 4.39 -4.56
C ALA A 38 -3.73 3.29 -3.95
N VAL A 39 -3.70 2.08 -4.52
CA VAL A 39 -4.47 0.93 -4.01
C VAL A 39 -4.01 0.55 -2.61
N THR A 40 -2.69 0.45 -2.39
CA THR A 40 -2.14 0.12 -1.06
C THR A 40 -2.56 1.15 -0.02
N ALA A 41 -2.42 2.45 -0.32
CA ALA A 41 -2.76 3.53 0.60
C ALA A 41 -4.26 3.55 0.92
N TYR A 42 -5.11 3.31 -0.08
CA TYR A 42 -6.55 3.25 0.10
C TYR A 42 -6.96 2.14 1.09
N PHE A 43 -6.49 0.91 0.89
CA PHE A 43 -6.78 -0.19 1.81
C PHE A 43 -6.22 0.08 3.20
N ALA A 44 -5.00 0.62 3.31
CA ALA A 44 -4.44 0.96 4.60
C ALA A 44 -5.25 2.07 5.33
N PHE A 45 -5.90 2.98 4.61
CA PHE A 45 -6.80 3.97 5.19
C PHE A 45 -8.13 3.34 5.65
N VAL A 46 -8.78 2.56 4.79
CA VAL A 46 -10.05 1.88 5.11
C VAL A 46 -9.89 0.93 6.28
N ASN A 47 -8.83 0.12 6.30
CA ASN A 47 -8.55 -0.81 7.39
C ASN A 47 -8.37 -0.08 8.72
N ARG A 48 -7.67 1.06 8.73
CA ARG A 48 -7.50 1.87 9.95
C ARG A 48 -8.82 2.45 10.47
N ILE A 49 -9.77 2.78 9.59
CA ILE A 49 -11.12 3.20 9.99
C ILE A 49 -11.88 2.02 10.59
N ALA A 50 -11.90 0.88 9.89
CA ALA A 50 -12.60 -0.31 10.34
C ALA A 50 -12.08 -0.78 11.71
N ASP A 51 -10.76 -0.93 11.84
CA ASP A 51 -10.09 -1.34 13.08
C ASP A 51 -10.25 -0.30 14.18
N GLY A 52 -10.12 1.00 13.84
CA GLY A 52 -10.21 2.10 14.81
C GLY A 52 -11.61 2.32 15.38
N LEU A 53 -12.65 1.94 14.64
CA LEU A 53 -14.05 2.02 15.07
C LEU A 53 -14.60 0.68 15.57
N GLY A 54 -13.85 -0.41 15.44
CA GLY A 54 -14.30 -1.76 15.81
C GLY A 54 -15.42 -2.29 14.90
N VAL A 55 -15.37 -1.98 13.60
CA VAL A 55 -16.36 -2.46 12.62
C VAL A 55 -16.24 -3.98 12.49
N GLU A 56 -17.32 -4.70 12.81
CA GLU A 56 -17.41 -6.13 12.59
C GLU A 56 -17.83 -6.43 11.14
N LEU A 57 -17.36 -7.58 10.63
CA LEU A 57 -17.79 -8.06 9.32
C LEU A 57 -19.28 -8.43 9.37
N GLU A 58 -20.04 -8.04 8.35
CA GLU A 58 -21.43 -8.47 8.22
C GLU A 58 -21.48 -9.99 8.18
N THR A 59 -22.12 -10.56 9.20
CA THR A 59 -22.39 -12.00 9.28
C THR A 59 -23.72 -12.23 8.57
N THR A 60 -23.66 -12.48 7.26
CA THR A 60 -24.82 -13.00 6.50
C THR A 60 -24.98 -14.49 6.75
#